data_AF-A0A6P7H6E3-F1
#
_entry.id   AF-A0A6P7H6E3-F1
#
_cell.length_a   1.000
_cell.length_b   1.000
_cell.length_c   1.000
_cell.angle_alpha   90.00
_cell.angle_beta   90.00
_cell.angle_gamma   90.00
#
_symmetry.space_group_name_H-M   'P 1'
#
loop_
_entity.id
_entity.type
_entity.pdbx_description
1 polymer ?
#
loop_
_entity_poly.entity_id
_entity_poly.type
_entity_poly.pdbx_seq_one_letter_code
_entity_poly.pdbx_strand_id
1 'polypeptide(L)'
;MSDTEDKQENTEPKPSGTLLNHLEISVSESEKRVTGSLNLRDHYTVYLIEIKVTDPEFQKKVGKLTTVWRRYTEFEQLHDYLEVTYPYLVIPPLPEKRVLYGWQKISNDTFDPNFVDRRRAGLENFLLRIAAHPLLTWDKHFLEFLQHEEDWRESYKANGYLQLVENKLKSLSVSVRLKKPDPEFESMKEYGSTLASNLNNLLKARSRVAEKQYNVHKLHANYGRVFSEWSAIEKEMGDALQKSGHYLDSLASRYVKFDF
;
A
#
# COMPACT_ATOMS: atom_id res chain seq x y z
N MET A 1 7.14 56.22 12.22
CA MET A 1 5.85 55.50 12.15
C MET A 1 5.77 54.90 10.76
N SER A 2 6.08 53.61 10.66
CA SER A 2 6.05 52.84 9.42
C SER A 2 4.92 51.82 9.58
N ASP A 3 3.80 52.10 8.92
CA ASP A 3 2.64 51.23 8.86
C ASP A 3 3.03 49.91 8.21
N THR A 4 2.81 48.82 8.94
CA THR A 4 2.99 47.46 8.47
C THR A 4 1.60 46.95 8.13
N GLU A 5 1.29 46.87 6.83
CA GLU A 5 0.05 46.29 6.33
C GLU A 5 0.05 44.79 6.60
N ASP A 6 -0.82 44.36 7.52
CA ASP A 6 -1.19 42.97 7.74
C ASP A 6 -1.82 42.40 6.46
N LYS A 7 -1.11 41.47 5.82
CA LYS A 7 -1.69 40.62 4.77
C LYS A 7 -2.64 39.62 5.42
N GLN A 8 -3.93 39.93 5.38
CA GLN A 8 -4.99 38.97 5.66
C GLN A 8 -4.95 37.85 4.60
N GLU A 9 -4.40 36.71 4.98
CA GLU A 9 -4.47 35.47 4.21
C GLU A 9 -5.92 34.97 4.27
N ASN A 10 -6.69 35.22 3.20
CA ASN A 10 -8.05 34.72 3.01
C ASN A 10 -8.05 33.19 3.03
N THR A 11 -8.25 32.61 4.22
CA THR A 11 -8.49 31.18 4.39
C THR A 11 -9.99 30.95 4.24
N GLU A 12 -10.40 30.48 3.06
CA GLU A 12 -11.76 29.99 2.86
C GLU A 12 -12.10 28.94 3.93
N PRO A 13 -13.33 28.94 4.49
CA PRO A 13 -13.70 28.00 5.53
C PRO A 13 -13.67 26.58 4.98
N LYS A 14 -12.69 25.78 5.44
CA LYS A 14 -12.60 24.36 5.12
C LYS A 14 -13.90 23.67 5.54
N PRO A 15 -14.49 22.80 4.69
CA PRO A 15 -15.71 22.08 5.04
C PRO A 15 -15.52 21.33 6.36
N SER A 16 -16.48 21.45 7.26
CA SER A 16 -16.46 20.75 8.54
C SER A 16 -16.63 19.25 8.32
N GLY A 17 -15.51 18.50 8.33
CA GLY A 17 -15.52 17.06 8.12
C GLY A 17 -14.25 16.54 7.44
N THR A 18 -14.19 15.23 7.27
CA THR A 18 -13.19 14.55 6.44
C THR A 18 -13.65 14.51 5.00
N LEU A 19 -12.72 14.39 4.06
CA LEU A 19 -13.01 14.37 2.62
C LEU A 19 -13.91 13.18 2.25
N LEU A 20 -13.80 12.07 2.98
CA LEU A 20 -14.67 10.89 2.81
C LEU A 20 -16.16 11.16 3.08
N ASN A 21 -16.52 12.23 3.78
CA ASN A 21 -17.92 12.61 3.95
C ASN A 21 -18.51 13.23 2.67
N HIS A 22 -17.65 13.71 1.77
CA HIS A 22 -18.05 14.46 0.57
C HIS A 22 -17.74 13.71 -0.73
N LEU A 23 -16.83 12.72 -0.69
CA LEU A 23 -16.46 11.91 -1.85
C LEU A 23 -16.09 10.47 -1.49
N GLU A 24 -16.16 9.61 -2.49
CA GLU A 24 -15.72 8.23 -2.49
C GLU A 24 -14.47 8.12 -3.38
N ILE A 25 -13.43 7.44 -2.89
CA ILE A 25 -12.18 7.19 -3.62
C ILE A 25 -12.07 5.69 -3.85
N SER A 26 -11.84 5.29 -5.10
CA SER A 26 -11.54 3.89 -5.45
C SER A 26 -10.37 3.80 -6.41
N VAL A 27 -9.59 2.71 -6.30
CA VAL A 27 -8.53 2.38 -7.25
C VAL A 27 -8.94 1.09 -7.95
N SER A 28 -9.52 1.21 -9.15
CA SER A 28 -10.23 0.11 -9.81
C SER A 28 -9.39 -0.64 -10.84
N GLU A 29 -8.75 0.10 -11.76
CA GLU A 29 -8.03 -0.48 -12.90
C GLU A 29 -6.51 -0.32 -12.77
N SER A 30 -5.78 -1.19 -13.47
CA SER A 30 -4.34 -1.07 -13.65
C SER A 30 -3.97 -1.30 -15.11
N GLU A 31 -3.09 -0.46 -15.66
CA GLU A 31 -2.65 -0.54 -17.04
C GLU A 31 -1.12 -0.57 -17.11
N LYS A 32 -0.57 -1.39 -18.00
CA LYS A 32 0.86 -1.40 -18.31
C LYS A 32 1.12 -0.38 -19.42
N ARG A 33 1.85 0.69 -19.09
CA ARG A 33 2.26 1.74 -20.03
C ARG A 33 3.73 1.65 -20.36
N VAL A 34 4.11 2.28 -21.48
CA VAL A 34 5.48 2.35 -21.99
C VAL A 34 5.91 3.80 -22.02
N THR A 35 7.13 4.07 -21.56
CA THR A 35 7.81 5.37 -21.69
C THR A 35 9.17 5.16 -22.32
N GLY A 36 9.59 6.10 -23.18
CA GLY A 36 10.90 6.10 -23.82
C GLY A 36 10.84 6.13 -25.36
N SER A 37 11.88 6.66 -25.98
CA SER A 37 12.04 6.65 -27.44
C SER A 37 12.66 5.34 -27.94
N LEU A 38 12.67 5.15 -29.26
CA LEU A 38 12.83 3.92 -30.05
C LEU A 38 13.79 2.81 -29.53
N ASN A 39 14.79 3.13 -28.70
CA ASN A 39 15.85 2.20 -28.27
C ASN A 39 15.85 1.84 -26.76
N LEU A 40 14.99 2.43 -25.92
CA LEU A 40 14.86 2.07 -24.50
C LEU A 40 13.41 2.20 -24.05
N ARG A 41 12.63 1.11 -24.17
CA ARG A 41 11.22 1.07 -23.75
C ARG A 41 11.12 0.60 -22.30
N ASP A 42 10.94 1.54 -21.39
CA ASP A 42 10.65 1.22 -19.99
C ASP A 42 9.15 1.01 -19.80
N HIS A 43 8.80 -0.12 -19.19
CA HIS A 43 7.42 -0.47 -18.90
C HIS A 43 7.12 -0.18 -17.43
N TYR A 44 5.95 0.40 -17.15
CA TYR A 44 5.50 0.68 -15.79
C TYR A 44 3.99 0.47 -15.67
N THR A 45 3.55 0.16 -14.46
CA THR A 45 2.13 0.00 -14.14
C THR A 45 1.58 1.31 -13.60
N VAL A 46 0.47 1.76 -14.17
CA VAL A 46 -0.37 2.86 -13.65
C VAL A 46 -1.66 2.29 -13.08
N TYR A 47 -2.24 3.03 -12.15
CA TYR A 47 -3.48 2.69 -11.46
C TYR A 47 -4.49 3.81 -11.70
N LEU A 48 -5.72 3.44 -12.02
CA LEU A 48 -6.82 4.37 -12.20
C LEU A 48 -7.40 4.72 -10.83
N ILE A 49 -7.29 5.99 -10.45
CA ILE A 49 -7.98 6.54 -9.29
C ILE A 49 -9.29 7.13 -9.79
N GLU A 50 -10.40 6.64 -9.25
CA GLU A 50 -11.73 7.15 -9.51
C GLU A 50 -12.23 7.88 -8.27
N ILE A 51 -12.78 9.08 -8.48
CA ILE A 51 -13.31 9.91 -7.42
C ILE A 51 -14.76 10.20 -7.75
N LYS A 52 -15.67 9.78 -6.86
CA LYS A 52 -17.10 10.02 -7.00
C LYS A 52 -17.53 10.98 -5.91
N VAL A 53 -18.05 12.14 -6.30
CA VAL A 53 -18.57 13.11 -5.33
C VAL A 53 -19.96 12.68 -4.90
N THR A 54 -20.13 12.44 -3.60
CA THR A 54 -21.41 12.12 -2.99
C THR A 54 -22.18 13.36 -2.56
N ASP A 55 -21.48 14.46 -2.26
CA ASP A 55 -22.07 15.73 -1.83
C ASP A 55 -22.28 16.73 -3.00
N PRO A 56 -23.54 17.05 -3.38
CA PRO A 56 -23.83 17.99 -4.47
C PRO A 56 -23.34 19.43 -4.24
N GLU A 57 -23.22 19.89 -2.99
CA GLU A 57 -22.67 21.23 -2.70
C GLU A 57 -21.16 21.26 -2.93
N PHE A 58 -20.48 20.19 -2.53
CA PHE A 58 -19.05 20.02 -2.76
C PHE A 58 -18.72 19.87 -4.25
N GLN A 59 -19.58 19.17 -5.01
CA GLN A 59 -19.43 19.01 -6.46
C GLN A 59 -19.40 20.36 -7.22
N LYS A 60 -20.17 21.35 -6.76
CA LYS A 60 -20.17 22.69 -7.36
C LYS A 60 -18.89 23.48 -7.05
N LYS A 61 -18.25 23.23 -5.91
CA LYS A 61 -17.03 23.93 -5.47
C LYS A 61 -15.76 23.35 -6.10
N VAL A 62 -15.69 22.03 -6.23
CA VAL A 62 -14.47 21.32 -6.67
C VAL A 62 -14.45 21.03 -8.17
N GLY A 63 -15.54 21.35 -8.88
CA GLY A 63 -15.65 21.08 -10.31
C GLY A 63 -15.83 19.59 -10.60
N LYS A 64 -15.66 19.19 -11.87
CA LYS A 64 -15.80 17.79 -12.28
C LYS A 64 -14.58 17.01 -11.79
N LEU A 65 -14.65 16.44 -10.59
CA LEU A 65 -13.66 15.46 -10.14
C LEU A 65 -13.65 14.29 -11.13
N THR A 66 -12.50 14.10 -11.77
CA THR A 66 -12.27 13.15 -12.86
C THR A 66 -11.44 11.97 -12.40
N THR A 67 -11.51 10.89 -13.18
CA THR A 67 -10.60 9.76 -13.09
C THR A 67 -9.17 10.19 -13.45
N VAL A 68 -8.18 9.82 -12.65
CA VAL A 68 -6.76 10.13 -12.91
C VAL A 68 -5.89 8.89 -12.88
N TRP A 69 -4.91 8.82 -13.77
CA TRP A 69 -3.94 7.72 -13.77
C TRP A 69 -2.70 8.09 -12.96
N ARG A 70 -2.29 7.21 -12.04
CA ARG A 70 -1.09 7.38 -11.21
C ARG A 70 -0.22 6.13 -11.20
N ARG A 71 1.08 6.28 -11.35
CA ARG A 71 2.05 5.18 -11.15
C ARG A 71 2.52 5.14 -9.70
N TYR A 72 2.99 3.98 -9.25
CA TYR A 72 3.44 3.77 -7.86
C TYR A 72 4.43 4.83 -7.35
N THR A 73 5.40 5.26 -8.16
CA THR A 73 6.39 6.25 -7.70
C THR A 73 5.80 7.64 -7.46
N GLU A 74 4.63 7.94 -8.02
CA GLU A 74 3.91 9.19 -7.72
C GLU A 74 3.29 9.14 -6.32
N PHE A 75 2.82 7.97 -5.91
CA PHE A 75 2.40 7.75 -4.52
C PHE A 75 3.60 7.83 -3.57
N GLU A 76 4.78 7.32 -3.96
CA GLU A 76 6.03 7.53 -3.18
C GLU A 76 6.30 9.03 -2.98
N GLN A 77 6.18 9.85 -4.03
CA GLN A 77 6.38 11.30 -3.94
C GLN A 77 5.37 11.99 -3.01
N LEU A 78 4.08 11.63 -3.11
CA LEU A 78 3.06 12.15 -2.20
C LEU A 78 3.32 11.73 -0.75
N HIS A 79 3.70 10.47 -0.53
CA HIS A 79 4.03 9.96 0.80
C HIS A 79 5.22 10.72 1.42
N ASP A 80 6.31 10.86 0.68
CA ASP A 80 7.51 11.59 1.12
C ASP A 80 7.19 13.06 1.42
N TYR A 81 6.34 13.67 0.58
CA TYR A 81 5.84 15.02 0.81
C TYR A 81 5.14 15.14 2.17
N LEU A 82 4.17 14.25 2.45
CA LEU A 82 3.40 14.28 3.69
C LEU A 82 4.27 13.98 4.91
N GLU A 83 5.27 13.11 4.79
CA GLU A 83 6.18 12.76 5.89
C GLU A 83 7.13 13.90 6.29
N VAL A 84 7.45 14.79 5.36
CA VAL A 84 8.23 16.00 5.67
C VAL A 84 7.33 17.13 6.14
N THR A 85 6.16 17.31 5.52
CA THR A 85 5.22 18.37 5.87
C THR A 85 4.60 18.16 7.26
N TYR A 86 4.32 16.91 7.62
CA TYR A 86 3.67 16.55 8.89
C TYR A 86 4.54 15.57 9.72
N PRO A 87 5.69 16.03 10.25
CA PRO A 87 6.65 15.16 10.94
C PRO A 87 6.13 14.57 12.26
N TYR A 88 5.04 15.10 12.79
CA TYR A 88 4.38 14.65 14.02
C TYR A 88 3.23 13.66 13.77
N LEU A 89 2.91 13.36 12.50
CA LEU A 89 1.86 12.42 12.12
C LEU A 89 2.46 11.12 11.60
N VAL A 90 1.81 10.00 11.92
CA VAL A 90 2.13 8.71 11.33
C VAL A 90 1.44 8.63 9.97
N ILE A 91 2.20 8.86 8.90
CA ILE A 91 1.70 8.76 7.53
C ILE A 91 1.39 7.28 7.22
N PRO A 92 0.22 6.96 6.62
CA PRO A 92 -0.11 5.60 6.26
C PRO A 92 0.96 4.98 5.35
N PRO A 93 1.41 3.74 5.60
CA PRO A 93 2.46 3.13 4.78
C PRO A 93 1.93 2.77 3.39
N LEU A 94 2.79 2.92 2.38
CA LEU A 94 2.52 2.41 1.04
C LEU A 94 2.68 0.89 0.98
N PRO A 95 1.95 0.19 0.09
CA PRO A 95 2.16 -1.24 -0.13
C PRO A 95 3.59 -1.50 -0.61
N GLU A 96 4.21 -2.59 -0.13
CA GLU A 96 5.63 -2.85 -0.37
C GLU A 96 6.02 -2.84 -1.87
N LYS A 97 7.23 -2.34 -2.14
CA LYS A 97 7.81 -2.35 -3.49
C LYS A 97 8.05 -3.78 -3.99
N ARG A 98 8.33 -4.71 -3.07
CA ARG A 98 8.56 -6.15 -3.28
C ARG A 98 8.15 -6.91 -2.02
N VAL A 99 7.63 -8.11 -2.18
CA VAL A 99 7.25 -8.97 -1.05
C VAL A 99 8.50 -9.38 -0.28
N LEU A 100 8.66 -8.87 0.94
CA LEU A 100 9.84 -9.12 1.78
C LEU A 100 9.98 -10.58 2.24
N TYR A 101 8.92 -11.38 2.13
CA TYR A 101 8.93 -12.74 2.66
C TYR A 101 8.80 -13.82 1.57
N GLY A 102 9.92 -14.49 1.25
CA GLY A 102 10.03 -15.46 0.16
C GLY A 102 9.22 -16.77 0.27
N TRP A 103 8.42 -16.96 1.33
CA TRP A 103 7.49 -18.11 1.46
C TRP A 103 6.18 -17.86 0.72
N GLN A 104 5.80 -16.59 0.57
CA GLN A 104 4.94 -16.21 -0.53
C GLN A 104 5.85 -16.23 -1.76
N LYS A 105 5.82 -17.30 -2.55
CA LYS A 105 6.44 -17.33 -3.89
C LYS A 105 5.67 -16.40 -4.86
N ILE A 106 5.34 -15.20 -4.40
CA ILE A 106 4.86 -14.12 -5.22
C ILE A 106 6.05 -13.76 -6.09
N SER A 107 5.88 -13.94 -7.38
CA SER A 107 6.86 -13.51 -8.37
C SER A 107 7.28 -12.08 -8.07
N ASN A 108 8.58 -11.82 -8.06
CA ASN A 108 9.14 -10.46 -8.06
C ASN A 108 8.83 -9.70 -9.37
N ASP A 109 8.00 -10.29 -10.23
CA ASP A 109 7.49 -9.66 -11.42
C ASP A 109 6.49 -8.57 -11.03
N THR A 110 6.83 -7.33 -11.36
CA THR A 110 5.99 -6.15 -11.12
C THR A 110 4.70 -6.18 -11.96
N PHE A 111 4.61 -7.11 -12.92
CA PHE A 111 3.46 -7.34 -13.78
C PHE A 111 2.64 -8.58 -13.39
N ASP A 112 2.99 -9.29 -12.30
CA ASP A 112 2.17 -10.39 -11.79
C ASP A 112 0.77 -9.88 -11.38
N PRO A 113 -0.32 -10.48 -11.90
CA PRO A 113 -1.67 -10.02 -11.59
C PRO A 113 -1.95 -9.94 -10.09
N ASN A 114 -1.55 -10.96 -9.31
CA ASN A 114 -1.77 -10.95 -7.87
C ASN A 114 -1.02 -9.82 -7.16
N PHE A 115 0.20 -9.52 -7.63
CA PHE A 115 0.99 -8.42 -7.11
C PHE A 115 0.38 -7.05 -7.45
N VAL A 116 -0.07 -6.87 -8.69
CA VAL A 116 -0.74 -5.66 -9.14
C VAL A 116 -2.03 -5.44 -8.35
N ASP A 117 -2.84 -6.48 -8.13
CA ASP A 117 -4.08 -6.41 -7.36
C ASP A 117 -3.86 -6.08 -5.87
N ARG A 118 -2.88 -6.73 -5.23
CA ARG A 118 -2.51 -6.41 -3.84
C ARG A 118 -2.01 -4.98 -3.71
N ARG A 119 -1.21 -4.52 -4.66
CA ARG A 119 -0.71 -3.15 -4.68
C ARG A 119 -1.86 -2.16 -4.89
N ARG A 120 -2.75 -2.42 -5.84
CA ARG A 120 -3.96 -1.61 -6.08
C ARG A 120 -4.78 -1.45 -4.80
N ALA A 121 -5.08 -2.55 -4.10
CA ALA A 121 -5.79 -2.52 -2.82
C ALA A 121 -5.04 -1.73 -1.73
N GLY A 122 -3.71 -1.88 -1.67
CA GLY A 122 -2.87 -1.13 -0.71
C GLY A 122 -2.83 0.37 -1.00
N LEU A 123 -2.78 0.77 -2.27
CA LEU A 123 -2.82 2.17 -2.70
C LEU A 123 -4.19 2.80 -2.42
N GLU A 124 -5.28 2.07 -2.64
CA GLU A 124 -6.63 2.51 -2.25
C GLU A 124 -6.72 2.76 -0.75
N ASN A 125 -6.28 1.80 0.08
CA ASN A 125 -6.27 1.95 1.53
C ASN A 125 -5.40 3.14 2.00
N PHE A 126 -4.26 3.38 1.34
CA PHE A 126 -3.43 4.55 1.59
C PHE A 126 -4.20 5.87 1.37
N LEU A 127 -4.86 6.02 0.21
CA LEU A 127 -5.65 7.22 -0.10
C LEU A 127 -6.82 7.40 0.86
N LEU A 128 -7.55 6.30 1.16
CA LEU A 128 -8.67 6.33 2.10
C LEU A 128 -8.23 6.75 3.50
N ARG A 129 -7.08 6.27 3.99
CA ARG A 129 -6.55 6.67 5.29
C ARG A 129 -6.14 8.13 5.36
N ILE A 130 -5.57 8.68 4.28
CA ILE A 130 -5.25 10.11 4.19
C ILE A 130 -6.55 10.93 4.19
N ALA A 131 -7.52 10.56 3.35
CA ALA A 131 -8.81 11.22 3.24
C ALA A 131 -9.67 11.11 4.52
N ALA A 132 -9.43 10.10 5.37
CA ALA A 132 -10.07 9.94 6.67
C ALA A 132 -9.41 10.77 7.78
N HIS A 133 -8.17 11.26 7.59
CA HIS A 133 -7.43 11.92 8.66
C HIS A 133 -7.80 13.41 8.76
N PRO A 134 -8.22 13.93 9.93
CA PRO A 134 -8.72 15.30 10.08
C PRO A 134 -7.78 16.39 9.58
N LEU A 135 -6.46 16.17 9.68
CA LEU A 135 -5.45 17.15 9.26
C LEU A 135 -4.94 16.95 7.82
N LEU A 136 -4.90 15.71 7.31
CA LEU A 136 -4.30 15.42 5.99
C LEU A 136 -5.32 15.54 4.87
N THR A 137 -6.60 15.38 5.21
CA THR A 137 -7.70 15.29 4.27
C THR A 137 -7.91 16.53 3.39
N TRP A 138 -7.49 17.71 3.86
CA TRP A 138 -7.57 18.98 3.14
C TRP A 138 -6.18 19.51 2.77
N ASP A 139 -5.18 18.64 2.72
CA ASP A 139 -3.86 19.01 2.25
C ASP A 139 -3.92 19.38 0.76
N LYS A 140 -3.31 20.53 0.41
CA LYS A 140 -3.39 21.07 -0.95
C LYS A 140 -2.74 20.15 -1.97
N HIS A 141 -1.57 19.58 -1.65
CA HIS A 141 -0.84 18.70 -2.57
C HIS A 141 -1.57 17.35 -2.73
N PHE A 142 -2.19 16.85 -1.67
CA PHE A 142 -3.06 15.68 -1.75
C PHE A 142 -4.28 15.91 -2.66
N LEU A 143 -4.96 17.05 -2.53
CA LEU A 143 -6.09 17.38 -3.39
C LEU A 143 -5.66 17.54 -4.85
N GLU A 144 -4.52 18.18 -5.12
CA GLU A 144 -3.99 18.31 -6.48
C GLU A 144 -3.59 16.95 -7.07
N PHE A 145 -3.00 16.07 -6.26
CA PHE A 145 -2.68 14.68 -6.65
C PHE A 145 -3.92 13.91 -7.09
N LEU A 146 -5.07 14.17 -6.48
CA LEU A 146 -6.34 13.54 -6.83
C LEU A 146 -7.00 14.15 -8.09
N GLN A 147 -6.65 15.38 -8.47
CA GLN A 147 -7.40 16.17 -9.46
C GLN A 147 -6.68 16.40 -10.79
N HIS A 148 -5.37 16.66 -10.77
CA HIS A 148 -4.64 17.14 -11.93
C HIS A 148 -3.68 16.08 -12.48
N GLU A 149 -3.70 15.77 -13.78
CA GLU A 149 -2.82 14.71 -14.32
C GLU A 149 -1.32 15.05 -14.27
N GLU A 150 -0.91 16.27 -14.65
CA GLU A 150 0.52 16.60 -14.85
C GLU A 150 1.04 17.69 -13.88
N ASP A 151 0.25 18.72 -13.61
CA ASP A 151 0.74 19.93 -12.90
C ASP A 151 0.94 19.73 -11.38
N TRP A 152 0.38 18.68 -10.80
CA TRP A 152 0.46 18.44 -9.36
C TRP A 152 1.90 18.18 -8.89
N ARG A 153 2.77 17.65 -9.77
CA ARG A 153 4.14 17.27 -9.41
C ARG A 153 5.02 18.45 -9.04
N GLU A 154 4.75 19.64 -9.55
CA GLU A 154 5.58 20.81 -9.25
C GLU A 154 4.98 21.70 -8.15
N SER A 155 3.73 21.46 -7.78
CA SER A 155 3.00 22.28 -6.83
C SER A 155 3.59 22.24 -5.42
N TYR A 156 4.28 21.15 -5.04
CA TYR A 156 4.95 21.06 -3.74
C TYR A 156 6.02 22.17 -3.57
N LYS A 157 6.64 22.64 -4.66
CA LYS A 157 7.64 23.72 -4.62
C LYS A 157 7.01 25.03 -4.17
N ALA A 158 5.77 25.30 -4.59
CA ALA A 158 5.00 26.48 -4.21
C ALA A 158 4.52 26.42 -2.75
N ASN A 159 4.41 25.22 -2.17
CA ASN A 159 3.90 25.00 -0.82
C ASN A 159 5.01 25.06 0.27
N GLY A 160 6.18 25.63 -0.02
CA GLY A 160 7.27 25.77 0.95
C GLY A 160 8.01 24.48 1.33
N TYR A 161 7.73 23.37 0.64
CA TYR A 161 8.28 22.05 0.92
C TYR A 161 9.81 22.02 1.04
N LEU A 162 10.52 22.73 0.16
CA LEU A 162 11.99 22.76 0.17
C LEU A 162 12.55 23.30 1.49
N GLN A 163 11.90 24.33 2.07
CA GLN A 163 12.30 24.86 3.38
C GLN A 163 12.02 23.85 4.50
N LEU A 164 10.91 23.12 4.42
CA LEU A 164 10.57 22.06 5.38
C LEU A 164 11.59 20.92 5.35
N VAL A 165 12.05 20.52 4.16
CA VAL A 165 13.13 19.53 3.99
C VAL A 165 14.42 20.02 4.65
N GLU A 166 14.84 21.25 4.38
CA GLU A 166 16.03 21.84 5.01
C GLU A 166 15.92 21.89 6.54
N ASN A 167 14.73 22.25 7.04
CA ASN A 167 14.47 22.30 8.48
C ASN A 167 14.48 20.89 9.10
N LYS A 168 13.91 19.87 8.44
CA LYS A 168 13.98 18.46 8.87
C LYS A 168 15.43 17.96 8.94
N LEU A 169 16.26 18.30 7.95
CA LEU A 169 17.68 17.94 7.97
C LEU A 169 18.43 18.62 9.14
N LYS A 170 18.16 19.90 9.39
CA LYS A 170 18.72 20.63 10.54
C LYS A 170 18.26 20.02 11.86
N SER A 171 16.97 19.69 12.02
CA SER A 171 16.43 19.14 13.26
C SER A 171 17.00 17.75 13.58
N LEU A 172 17.17 16.87 12.58
CA LEU A 172 17.79 15.56 12.76
C LEU A 172 19.21 15.66 13.33
N SER A 173 19.97 16.66 12.89
CA SER A 173 21.32 16.90 13.41
C SER A 173 21.35 17.30 14.90
N VAL A 174 20.28 17.95 15.38
CA VAL A 174 20.09 18.34 16.79
C VAL A 174 19.61 17.15 17.62
N SER A 175 18.71 16.32 17.09
CA SER A 175 18.21 15.10 17.75
C SER A 175 19.32 14.10 18.07
N VAL A 176 20.33 13.99 17.20
CA VAL A 176 21.53 13.16 17.46
C VAL A 176 22.36 13.69 18.65
N ARG A 177 22.21 14.96 19.02
CA ARG A 177 22.99 15.63 20.09
C ARG A 177 22.20 15.79 21.40
N LEU A 178 20.94 15.38 21.45
CA LEU A 178 20.09 15.50 22.64
C LEU A 178 20.60 14.57 23.75
N LYS A 179 21.23 15.16 24.77
CA LYS A 179 21.85 14.42 25.88
C LYS A 179 20.86 13.84 26.90
N LYS A 180 19.63 14.34 26.93
CA LYS A 180 18.58 13.91 27.87
C LYS A 180 17.22 13.92 27.15
N PRO A 181 16.86 12.83 26.46
CA PRO A 181 15.52 12.67 25.91
C PRO A 181 14.49 12.55 27.04
N ASP A 182 13.24 12.88 26.72
CA ASP A 182 12.12 12.74 27.66
C ASP A 182 11.87 11.25 27.99
N PRO A 183 11.72 10.88 29.27
CA PRO A 183 11.42 9.51 29.68
C PRO A 183 10.14 8.92 29.05
N GLU A 184 9.10 9.72 28.85
CA GLU A 184 7.84 9.25 28.27
C GLU A 184 8.03 8.85 26.81
N PHE A 185 8.70 9.69 26.01
CA PHE A 185 8.99 9.38 24.61
C PHE A 185 9.93 8.18 24.46
N GLU A 186 10.92 8.01 25.35
CA GLU A 186 11.79 6.83 25.30
C GLU A 186 11.01 5.55 25.65
N SER A 187 10.12 5.59 26.64
CA SER A 187 9.27 4.45 26.99
C SER A 187 8.33 4.04 25.85
N MET A 188 7.73 5.04 25.17
CA MET A 188 6.87 4.81 24.01
C MET A 188 7.65 4.19 22.84
N LYS A 189 8.88 4.66 22.60
CA LYS A 189 9.78 4.13 21.58
C LYS A 189 10.23 2.69 21.90
N GLU A 190 10.54 2.39 23.15
CA GLU A 190 10.91 1.04 23.59
C GLU A 190 9.73 0.07 23.43
N TYR A 191 8.54 0.49 23.84
CA TYR A 191 7.31 -0.27 23.61
C TYR A 191 7.07 -0.53 22.11
N GLY A 192 7.15 0.51 21.27
CA GLY A 192 6.97 0.40 19.82
C GLY A 192 8.00 -0.54 19.17
N SER A 193 9.26 -0.46 19.60
CA SER A 193 10.35 -1.33 19.12
C SER A 193 10.11 -2.80 19.50
N THR A 194 9.65 -3.03 20.74
CA THR A 194 9.34 -4.36 21.26
C THR A 194 8.14 -4.97 20.53
N LEU A 195 7.08 -4.18 20.34
CA LEU A 195 5.90 -4.59 19.58
C LEU A 195 6.27 -4.95 18.14
N ALA A 196 7.06 -4.11 17.45
CA ALA A 196 7.52 -4.38 16.09
C ALA A 196 8.33 -5.69 16.01
N SER A 197 9.22 -5.94 16.98
CA SER A 197 9.98 -7.20 17.08
C SER A 197 9.07 -8.41 17.25
N ASN A 198 8.10 -8.33 18.17
CA ASN A 198 7.15 -9.41 18.42
C ASN A 198 6.26 -9.70 17.20
N LEU A 199 5.77 -8.66 16.52
CA LEU A 199 4.99 -8.80 15.30
C LEU A 199 5.82 -9.44 14.17
N ASN A 200 7.07 -9.04 14.01
CA ASN A 200 7.95 -9.66 13.02
C ASN A 200 8.20 -11.15 13.33
N ASN A 201 8.40 -11.50 14.60
CA ASN A 201 8.53 -12.89 15.03
C ASN A 201 7.26 -13.71 14.76
N LEU A 202 6.08 -13.13 14.99
CA LEU A 202 4.79 -13.76 14.66
C LEU A 202 4.64 -13.97 13.14
N LEU A 203 4.99 -12.98 12.33
CA LEU A 203 4.96 -13.09 10.87
C LEU A 203 5.91 -14.19 10.36
N LYS A 204 7.11 -14.30 10.94
CA LYS A 204 8.06 -15.40 10.66
C LYS A 204 7.54 -16.77 11.12
N ALA A 205 6.82 -16.83 12.24
CA ALA A 205 6.19 -18.08 12.67
C ALA A 205 5.07 -18.50 11.72
N ARG A 206 4.18 -17.57 11.36
CA ARG A 206 3.11 -17.78 10.36
C ARG A 206 3.67 -18.27 9.03
N SER A 207 4.74 -17.63 8.56
CA SER A 207 5.49 -18.01 7.37
C SER A 207 5.89 -19.49 7.36
N ARG A 208 6.54 -19.95 8.44
CA ARG A 208 7.00 -21.33 8.57
C ARG A 208 5.84 -22.33 8.59
N VAL A 209 4.72 -21.95 9.20
CA VAL A 209 3.50 -22.78 9.22
C VAL A 209 2.93 -22.91 7.81
N ALA A 210 2.81 -21.80 7.07
CA ALA A 210 2.32 -21.80 5.70
C ALA A 210 3.20 -22.67 4.78
N GLU A 211 4.53 -22.58 4.89
CA GLU A 211 5.45 -23.41 4.11
C GLU A 211 5.31 -24.90 4.44
N LYS A 212 5.19 -25.26 5.72
CA LYS A 212 4.95 -26.65 6.14
C LYS A 212 3.62 -27.16 5.60
N GLN A 213 2.55 -26.36 5.69
CA GLN A 213 1.25 -26.71 5.14
C GLN A 213 1.34 -26.97 3.64
N TYR A 214 1.94 -26.05 2.87
CA TYR A 214 2.17 -26.22 1.44
C TYR A 214 2.89 -27.54 1.12
N ASN A 215 3.96 -27.86 1.84
CA ASN A 215 4.72 -29.10 1.64
C ASN A 215 3.88 -30.36 1.93
N VAL A 216 3.03 -30.33 2.96
CA VAL A 216 2.11 -31.42 3.28
C VAL A 216 1.09 -31.63 2.15
N HIS A 217 0.51 -30.55 1.61
CA HIS A 217 -0.43 -30.66 0.50
C HIS A 217 0.23 -31.17 -0.78
N LYS A 218 1.46 -30.72 -1.07
CA LYS A 218 2.25 -31.25 -2.18
C LYS A 218 2.55 -32.74 -2.02
N LEU A 219 2.85 -33.18 -0.80
CA LEU A 219 3.07 -34.59 -0.49
C LEU A 219 1.80 -35.42 -0.71
N HIS A 220 0.64 -34.93 -0.24
CA HIS A 220 -0.65 -35.59 -0.49
C HIS A 220 -0.96 -35.71 -1.99
N ALA A 221 -0.71 -34.67 -2.79
CA ALA A 221 -0.89 -34.72 -4.24
C ALA A 221 0.03 -35.77 -4.90
N ASN A 222 1.30 -35.85 -4.47
CA ASN A 222 2.23 -36.84 -4.98
C ASN A 222 1.77 -38.27 -4.64
N TYR A 223 1.32 -38.52 -3.41
CA TYR A 223 0.78 -39.83 -3.03
C TYR A 223 -0.53 -40.15 -3.75
N GLY A 224 -1.42 -39.17 -3.93
CA GLY A 224 -2.64 -39.31 -4.71
C GLY A 224 -2.37 -39.83 -6.12
N ARG A 225 -1.38 -39.22 -6.79
CA ARG A 225 -0.87 -39.68 -8.08
C ARG A 225 -0.29 -41.09 -8.03
N VAL A 226 0.64 -41.37 -7.10
CA VAL A 226 1.31 -42.69 -7.01
C VAL A 226 0.31 -43.81 -6.74
N PHE A 227 -0.67 -43.60 -5.86
CA PHE A 227 -1.71 -44.60 -5.59
C PHE A 227 -2.66 -44.80 -6.76
N SER A 228 -2.94 -43.77 -7.55
CA SER A 228 -3.72 -43.89 -8.78
C SER A 228 -2.95 -44.58 -9.92
N GLU A 229 -1.63 -44.40 -9.98
CA GLU A 229 -0.77 -45.12 -10.93
C GLU A 229 -0.61 -46.59 -10.53
N TRP A 230 -0.44 -46.87 -9.23
CA TRP A 230 -0.31 -48.24 -8.72
C TRP A 230 -1.62 -49.03 -8.82
N SER A 231 -2.77 -48.41 -8.55
CA SER A 231 -4.09 -49.04 -8.70
C SER A 231 -4.33 -49.58 -10.12
N ALA A 232 -3.74 -48.96 -11.15
CA ALA A 232 -3.87 -49.37 -12.54
C ALA A 232 -3.08 -50.64 -12.88
N ILE A 233 -2.07 -50.99 -12.08
CA ILE A 233 -1.19 -52.15 -12.29
C ILE A 233 -1.58 -53.31 -11.37
N GLU A 234 -2.04 -52.99 -10.16
CA GLU A 234 -2.35 -53.94 -9.10
C GLU A 234 -3.70 -54.65 -9.33
N LYS A 235 -3.75 -55.96 -9.11
CA LYS A 235 -4.90 -56.79 -9.50
C LYS A 235 -5.90 -57.03 -8.37
N GLU A 236 -5.42 -57.14 -7.13
CA GLU A 236 -6.28 -57.55 -6.00
C GLU A 236 -6.81 -56.36 -5.20
N MET A 237 -6.03 -55.28 -5.08
CA MET A 237 -6.35 -54.12 -4.23
C MET A 237 -6.49 -52.80 -4.99
N GLY A 238 -6.64 -52.84 -6.32
CA GLY A 238 -6.74 -51.66 -7.18
C GLY A 238 -7.80 -50.66 -6.73
N ASP A 239 -9.02 -51.11 -6.42
CA ASP A 239 -10.11 -50.24 -5.96
C ASP A 239 -9.81 -49.53 -4.64
N ALA A 240 -9.14 -50.21 -3.70
CA ALA A 240 -8.77 -49.64 -2.41
C ALA A 240 -7.66 -48.60 -2.55
N LEU A 241 -6.67 -48.86 -3.41
CA LEU A 241 -5.61 -47.93 -3.78
C LEU A 241 -6.18 -46.69 -4.47
N GLN A 242 -7.10 -46.87 -5.42
CA GLN A 242 -7.76 -45.77 -6.12
C GLN A 242 -8.55 -44.86 -5.18
N LYS A 243 -9.34 -45.45 -4.25
CA LYS A 243 -10.06 -44.70 -3.21
C LYS A 243 -9.10 -43.92 -2.31
N SER A 244 -7.97 -44.52 -1.94
CA SER A 244 -6.93 -43.88 -1.12
C SER A 244 -6.28 -42.72 -1.89
N GLY A 245 -6.01 -42.89 -3.19
CA GLY A 245 -5.49 -41.85 -4.06
C GLY A 245 -6.42 -40.63 -4.13
N HIS A 246 -7.71 -40.86 -4.41
CA HIS A 246 -8.71 -39.79 -4.44
C HIS A 246 -8.88 -39.08 -3.10
N TYR A 247 -8.79 -39.79 -1.98
CA TYR A 247 -8.82 -39.17 -0.66
C TYR A 247 -7.63 -38.21 -0.45
N LEU A 248 -6.42 -38.61 -0.85
CA LEU A 248 -5.23 -37.77 -0.75
C LEU A 248 -5.29 -36.56 -1.69
N ASP A 249 -5.82 -36.71 -2.91
CA ASP A 249 -6.08 -35.58 -3.81
C ASP A 249 -7.13 -34.60 -3.23
N SER A 250 -8.15 -35.13 -2.53
CA SER A 250 -9.10 -34.29 -1.78
C SER A 250 -8.41 -33.50 -0.67
N LEU A 251 -7.47 -34.11 0.05
CA LEU A 251 -6.68 -33.40 1.07
C LEU A 251 -5.74 -32.36 0.44
N ALA A 252 -5.12 -32.66 -0.70
CA ALA A 252 -4.25 -31.74 -1.42
C ALA A 252 -5.01 -30.49 -1.91
N SER A 253 -6.18 -30.68 -2.52
CA SER A 253 -6.99 -29.59 -3.10
C SER A 253 -7.59 -28.62 -2.08
N ARG A 254 -7.69 -29.00 -0.80
CA ARG A 254 -8.19 -28.11 0.27
C ARG A 254 -7.28 -26.91 0.55
N TYR A 255 -5.99 -26.97 0.20
CA TYR A 255 -5.06 -25.84 0.38
C TYR A 255 -5.43 -24.61 -0.46
N VAL A 256 -5.88 -24.85 -1.69
CA VAL A 256 -6.14 -23.80 -2.68
C VAL A 256 -7.27 -22.85 -2.26
N LYS A 257 -8.09 -23.23 -1.26
CA LYS A 257 -9.22 -22.43 -0.78
C LYS A 257 -8.88 -21.39 0.30
N PHE A 258 -7.64 -21.34 0.80
CA PHE A 258 -7.27 -20.49 1.93
C PHE A 258 -6.40 -19.26 1.59
N ASP A 259 -6.15 -19.00 0.30
CA ASP A 259 -5.53 -17.74 -0.11
C ASP A 259 -6.59 -16.63 -0.20
N PHE A 260 -6.81 -15.92 0.91
CA PHE A 260 -7.50 -14.63 1.00
C PHE A 260 -6.63 -13.64 1.80
#